data_AF-A0A950IB25-F1
#
_entry.id   AF-A0A950IB25-F1
#
_cell.length_a   1.000
_cell.length_b   1.000
_cell.length_c   1.000
_cell.angle_alpha   90.00
_cell.angle_beta   90.00
_cell.angle_gamma   90.00
#
_symmetry.space_group_name_H-M   'P 1'
#
loop_
_entity.id
_entity.type
_entity.pdbx_description
1 polymer ?
#
loop_
_entity_poly.entity_id
_entity_poly.type
_entity_poly.pdbx_seq_one_letter_code
_entity_poly.pdbx_strand_id
1 'polypeptide(L)'
;MHKTAQACPNCGAPQFAPGGGKNKVVAAVLAFFLGGLGVHRFYLGKWWGVFYLLFCWTFIPGFIALIEAVVFLVASDESWNAKYNNGLPPKESNTALVVVGVIAAVFFVAIPVIGILAAVAIPAYQDYTVKAKLMGVDMDAQVATQAVSQYYTRTNQLPADLASLGVELGAGRKYIESVTIDQQHGTLDFAIQGIPSLKGKHLLYVPHLDADKNITWSCGGNEFPIKYLPKRCSAN
;
A
#
# COMPACT_ATOMS: atom_id res chain seq x y z
N MET A 1 -49.61 32.20 0.43
CA MET A 1 -48.42 32.97 -0.02
C MET A 1 -47.42 32.00 -0.61
N HIS A 2 -46.97 32.20 -1.85
CA HIS A 2 -45.97 31.31 -2.46
C HIS A 2 -44.58 31.72 -1.97
N LYS A 3 -43.79 30.76 -1.46
CA LYS A 3 -42.47 31.01 -0.83
C LYS A 3 -41.41 31.61 -1.78
N THR A 4 -41.73 31.78 -3.06
CA THR A 4 -40.82 32.35 -4.07
C THR A 4 -41.20 33.77 -4.52
N ALA A 5 -42.22 34.39 -3.94
CA ALA A 5 -42.59 35.76 -4.29
C ALA A 5 -41.48 36.73 -3.85
N GLN A 6 -40.99 37.57 -4.75
CA GLN A 6 -39.85 38.48 -4.49
C GLN A 6 -40.23 39.65 -3.57
N ALA A 7 -41.49 40.06 -3.58
CA ALA A 7 -42.06 41.06 -2.68
C ALA A 7 -43.47 40.65 -2.24
N CYS A 8 -43.90 41.13 -1.07
CA CYS A 8 -45.28 40.97 -0.62
C CYS A 8 -46.23 41.75 -1.55
N PRO A 9 -47.23 41.11 -2.17
CA PRO A 9 -48.15 41.80 -3.08
C PRO A 9 -49.05 42.84 -2.39
N ASN A 10 -49.18 42.78 -1.07
CA ASN A 10 -50.07 43.67 -0.31
C ASN A 10 -49.34 44.86 0.36
N CYS A 11 -48.03 44.78 0.58
CA CYS A 11 -47.28 45.85 1.25
C CYS A 11 -45.94 46.21 0.58
N GLY A 12 -45.54 45.51 -0.48
CA GLY A 12 -44.27 45.75 -1.17
C GLY A 12 -43.02 45.41 -0.35
N ALA A 13 -43.17 44.92 0.88
CA ALA A 13 -42.03 44.51 1.70
C ALA A 13 -41.26 43.37 0.99
N PRO A 14 -39.94 43.48 0.83
CA PRO A 14 -39.14 42.41 0.25
C PRO A 14 -39.27 41.16 1.13
N GLN A 15 -39.56 40.03 0.50
CA GLN A 15 -39.63 38.74 1.22
C GLN A 15 -38.22 38.23 1.60
N PHE A 16 -37.18 38.82 1.01
CA PHE A 16 -35.79 38.49 1.25
C PHE A 16 -35.10 39.66 1.97
N ALA A 17 -34.61 39.41 3.18
CA ALA A 17 -33.79 40.38 3.91
C ALA A 17 -32.48 40.66 3.13
N PRO A 18 -31.93 41.89 3.16
CA PRO A 18 -30.75 42.29 2.38
C PRO A 18 -29.42 41.71 2.90
N GLY A 19 -29.46 40.63 3.70
CA GLY A 19 -28.28 39.86 4.08
C GLY A 19 -27.92 38.88 2.96
N GLY A 20 -26.82 39.15 2.25
CA GLY A 20 -26.37 38.34 1.13
C GLY A 20 -26.31 36.84 1.44
N GLY A 21 -26.93 36.04 0.55
CA GLY A 21 -26.93 34.58 0.68
C GLY A 21 -25.51 33.99 0.71
N LYS A 22 -25.41 32.79 1.29
CA LYS A 22 -24.15 32.02 1.37
C LYS A 22 -23.67 31.68 -0.03
N ASN A 23 -22.37 31.85 -0.28
CA ASN A 23 -21.75 31.60 -1.57
C ASN A 23 -21.18 30.18 -1.63
N LYS A 24 -21.58 29.40 -2.64
CA LYS A 24 -21.12 28.02 -2.85
C LYS A 24 -19.62 27.91 -3.13
N VAL A 25 -19.05 28.90 -3.83
CA VAL A 25 -17.62 28.96 -4.13
C VAL A 25 -16.82 29.19 -2.85
N VAL A 26 -17.28 30.11 -1.98
CA VAL A 26 -16.64 30.33 -0.67
C VAL A 26 -16.71 29.06 0.17
N ALA A 27 -17.87 28.39 0.23
CA ALA A 27 -18.00 27.12 0.94
C ALA A 27 -17.08 26.03 0.38
N ALA A 28 -16.92 25.94 -0.94
CA ALA A 28 -16.04 24.98 -1.59
C ALA A 28 -14.55 25.25 -1.35
N VAL A 29 -14.12 26.51 -1.44
CA VAL A 29 -12.73 26.92 -1.16
C VAL A 29 -12.40 26.65 0.32
N LEU A 30 -13.32 26.98 1.23
CA LEU A 30 -13.18 26.64 2.65
C LEU A 30 -13.13 25.12 2.86
N ALA A 31 -13.92 24.34 2.13
CA ALA A 31 -13.91 22.88 2.23
C ALA A 31 -12.61 22.26 1.65
N PHE A 32 -12.01 22.89 0.63
CA PHE A 32 -10.76 22.42 0.04
C PHE A 32 -9.55 22.70 0.93
N PHE A 33 -9.37 23.94 1.38
CA PHE A 33 -8.18 24.34 2.14
C PHE A 33 -8.31 24.15 3.65
N LEU A 34 -9.52 24.33 4.20
CA LEU A 34 -9.79 24.30 5.64
C LEU A 34 -10.80 23.19 6.00
N GLY A 35 -10.98 22.23 5.08
CA GLY A 35 -11.93 21.14 5.21
C GLY A 35 -11.66 20.19 6.35
N GLY A 36 -10.38 19.86 6.59
CA GLY A 36 -9.97 19.01 7.71
C GLY A 36 -10.32 19.60 9.08
N LEU A 37 -10.50 20.92 9.17
CA LEU A 37 -10.95 21.62 10.38
C LEU A 37 -12.48 21.82 10.42
N GLY A 38 -13.19 21.52 9.32
CA GLY A 38 -14.65 21.67 9.25
C GLY A 38 -15.15 23.11 9.13
N VAL A 39 -14.29 24.09 8.79
CA VAL A 39 -14.64 25.52 8.72
C VAL A 39 -15.80 25.78 7.75
N HIS A 40 -15.87 25.03 6.64
CA HIS A 40 -16.96 25.10 5.68
C HIS A 40 -18.32 24.71 6.27
N ARG A 41 -18.38 23.78 7.25
CA ARG A 41 -19.62 23.42 7.95
C ARG A 41 -20.08 24.53 8.89
N PHE A 42 -19.14 25.19 9.57
CA PHE A 42 -19.43 26.38 10.37
C PHE A 42 -19.90 27.56 9.51
N TYR A 43 -19.29 27.78 8.34
CA TYR A 43 -19.77 28.76 7.36
C TYR A 43 -21.22 28.51 6.94
N LEU A 44 -21.60 27.23 6.80
CA LEU A 44 -22.99 26.84 6.52
C LEU A 44 -23.93 26.92 7.73
N GLY A 45 -23.43 27.24 8.92
CA GLY A 45 -24.20 27.28 10.17
C GLY A 45 -24.56 25.90 10.73
N LYS A 46 -23.80 24.85 10.37
CA LYS A 46 -24.04 23.47 10.81
C LYS A 46 -23.15 23.10 12.00
N TRP A 47 -23.76 22.72 13.12
CA TRP A 47 -23.07 22.34 14.36
C TRP A 47 -22.18 21.09 14.24
N TRP A 48 -22.44 20.23 13.26
CA TRP A 48 -21.67 19.01 13.01
C TRP A 48 -20.22 19.28 12.58
N GLY A 49 -19.84 20.55 12.33
CA GLY A 49 -18.44 20.96 12.16
C GLY A 49 -17.56 20.63 13.37
N VAL A 50 -18.13 20.50 14.58
CA VAL A 50 -17.38 20.11 15.78
C VAL A 50 -16.78 18.70 15.66
N PHE A 51 -17.47 17.76 15.00
CA PHE A 51 -16.91 16.43 14.76
C PHE A 51 -15.68 16.47 13.84
N TYR A 52 -15.65 17.41 12.88
CA TYR A 52 -14.49 17.59 12.01
C TYR A 52 -13.29 18.08 12.82
N LEU A 53 -13.48 18.99 13.78
CA LEU A 53 -12.42 19.43 14.69
C LEU A 53 -11.92 18.31 15.60
N LEU A 54 -12.83 17.50 16.15
CA LEU A 54 -12.47 16.41 17.05
C LEU A 54 -11.67 15.31 16.35
N PHE A 55 -12.01 15.01 15.09
CA PHE A 55 -11.36 13.97 14.30
C PHE A 55 -10.31 14.50 13.30
N CYS A 56 -9.91 15.78 13.36
CA CYS A 56 -9.03 16.39 12.37
C CYS A 56 -7.66 15.70 12.24
N TRP A 57 -7.17 15.13 13.34
CA TRP A 57 -5.91 14.39 13.42
C TRP A 57 -5.92 13.03 12.69
N THR A 58 -7.11 12.49 12.38
CA THR A 58 -7.24 11.23 11.63
C THR A 58 -7.12 11.42 10.13
N PHE A 59 -7.08 12.67 9.64
CA PHE A 59 -7.19 13.05 8.23
C PHE A 59 -8.49 12.62 7.51
N ILE A 60 -9.33 11.75 8.10
CA ILE A 60 -10.61 11.31 7.56
C ILE A 60 -11.55 12.50 7.27
N PRO A 61 -11.74 13.50 8.17
CA PRO A 61 -12.55 14.68 7.86
C PRO A 61 -12.03 15.50 6.69
N GLY A 62 -10.71 15.49 6.45
CA GLY A 62 -10.09 16.15 5.30
C GLY A 62 -10.51 15.51 3.98
N PHE A 63 -10.51 14.18 3.90
CA PHE A 63 -10.99 13.45 2.71
C PHE A 63 -12.48 13.71 2.43
N ILE A 64 -13.31 13.67 3.47
CA ILE A 64 -14.76 13.95 3.32
C ILE A 64 -14.97 15.40 2.85
N ALA A 65 -14.23 16.36 3.42
CA ALA A 65 -14.34 17.75 3.03
C ALA A 65 -13.89 18.02 1.58
N LEU A 66 -12.90 17.28 1.07
CA LEU A 66 -12.48 17.35 -0.33
C LEU A 66 -13.62 16.88 -1.26
N ILE A 67 -14.29 15.78 -0.92
CA ILE A 67 -15.49 15.32 -1.67
C ILE A 67 -16.60 16.37 -1.60
N GLU A 68 -16.85 16.95 -0.43
CA GLU A 68 -17.84 18.02 -0.25
C GLU A 68 -17.51 19.28 -1.05
N ALA A 69 -16.23 19.65 -1.17
CA ALA A 69 -15.79 20.76 -2.00
C ALA A 69 -16.18 20.53 -3.47
N VAL A 70 -15.95 19.33 -4.00
CA VAL A 70 -16.37 18.97 -5.37
C VAL A 70 -17.89 19.01 -5.50
N VAL A 71 -18.62 18.43 -4.55
CA VAL A 71 -20.09 18.44 -4.54
C VAL A 71 -20.64 19.86 -4.52
N PHE A 72 -20.06 20.77 -3.73
CA PHE A 72 -20.50 22.17 -3.67
C PHE A 72 -20.21 22.93 -4.96
N LEU A 73 -19.12 22.62 -5.65
CA LEU A 73 -18.77 23.22 -6.93
C LEU A 73 -19.65 22.72 -8.07
N VAL A 74 -20.00 21.43 -8.06
CA VAL A 74 -20.87 20.82 -9.08
C VAL A 74 -22.37 21.10 -8.81
N ALA A 75 -22.73 21.47 -7.59
CA ALA A 75 -24.10 21.87 -7.26
C ALA A 75 -24.56 23.06 -8.11
N SER A 76 -25.72 22.90 -8.75
CA SER A 76 -26.39 24.00 -9.46
C SER A 76 -26.75 25.12 -8.48
N ASP A 77 -26.71 26.37 -8.93
CA ASP A 77 -27.06 27.51 -8.09
C ASP A 77 -28.49 27.41 -7.55
N GLU A 78 -29.41 26.82 -8.31
CA GLU A 78 -30.78 26.53 -7.88
C GLU A 78 -30.83 25.57 -6.69
N SER A 79 -30.16 24.41 -6.80
CA SER A 79 -30.13 23.41 -5.72
C SER A 79 -29.42 23.92 -4.48
N TRP A 80 -28.37 24.73 -4.65
CA TRP A 80 -27.67 25.41 -3.57
C TRP A 80 -28.57 26.41 -2.87
N ASN A 81 -29.21 27.30 -3.63
CA ASN A 81 -30.05 28.35 -3.06
C ASN A 81 -31.29 27.79 -2.38
N ALA A 82 -31.90 26.74 -2.93
CA ALA A 82 -33.02 26.03 -2.30
C ALA A 82 -32.63 25.48 -0.91
N LYS A 83 -31.39 24.99 -0.76
CA LYS A 83 -30.92 24.34 0.47
C LYS A 83 -30.35 25.31 1.51
N TYR A 84 -29.67 26.36 1.08
CA TYR A 84 -28.87 27.22 1.97
C TYR A 84 -29.29 28.69 1.99
N ASN A 85 -30.06 29.14 0.99
CA ASN A 85 -30.43 30.55 0.81
C ASN A 85 -31.95 30.76 0.63
N ASN A 86 -32.80 29.87 1.15
CA ASN A 86 -34.26 29.98 1.08
C ASN A 86 -34.83 30.18 -0.35
N GLY A 87 -34.16 29.64 -1.38
CA GLY A 87 -34.64 29.70 -2.77
C GLY A 87 -34.36 31.02 -3.50
N LEU A 88 -33.33 31.79 -3.11
CA LEU A 88 -32.88 32.96 -3.88
C LEU A 88 -32.66 32.62 -5.38
N PRO A 89 -32.98 33.53 -6.31
CA PRO A 89 -32.73 33.30 -7.73
C PRO A 89 -31.23 33.07 -7.99
N PRO A 90 -30.88 32.23 -8.98
CA PRO A 90 -29.49 31.96 -9.33
C PRO A 90 -28.80 33.25 -9.79
N LYS A 91 -27.59 33.50 -9.29
CA LYS A 91 -26.74 34.60 -9.74
C LYS A 91 -25.74 34.04 -10.75
N GLU A 92 -25.51 34.75 -11.85
CA GLU A 92 -24.48 34.39 -12.83
C GLU A 92 -23.10 34.25 -12.14
N SER A 93 -22.49 33.06 -12.27
CA SER A 93 -21.25 32.69 -11.58
C SER A 93 -20.35 31.88 -12.51
N ASN A 94 -19.06 32.21 -12.56
CA ASN A 94 -17.99 31.51 -13.30
C ASN A 94 -17.63 30.14 -12.67
N THR A 95 -18.63 29.41 -12.18
CA THR A 95 -18.48 28.15 -11.43
C THR A 95 -17.71 27.11 -12.23
N ALA A 96 -17.95 27.01 -13.54
CA ALA A 96 -17.29 26.03 -14.40
C ALA A 96 -15.75 26.17 -14.42
N LEU A 97 -15.25 27.40 -14.48
CA LEU A 97 -13.81 27.68 -14.45
C LEU A 97 -13.18 27.28 -13.11
N VAL A 98 -13.89 27.55 -12.01
CA VAL A 98 -13.44 27.21 -10.65
C VAL A 98 -13.42 25.69 -10.44
N VAL A 99 -14.43 24.97 -10.95
CA VAL A 99 -14.49 23.50 -10.88
C VAL A 99 -13.27 22.88 -11.56
N VAL A 100 -12.94 23.32 -12.78
CA VAL A 100 -11.77 22.83 -13.54
C VAL A 100 -10.48 23.12 -12.80
N GLY A 101 -10.31 24.34 -12.26
CA GLY A 101 -9.13 24.72 -11.49
C GLY A 101 -8.92 23.87 -10.23
N VAL A 102 -10.00 23.58 -9.50
CA VAL A 102 -9.94 22.76 -8.27
C VAL A 102 -9.61 21.30 -8.60
N ILE A 103 -10.22 20.73 -9.64
CA ILE A 103 -9.90 19.37 -10.09
C ILE A 103 -8.43 19.28 -10.51
N ALA A 104 -7.93 20.25 -11.29
CA ALA A 104 -6.53 20.30 -11.68
C ALA A 104 -5.59 20.39 -10.47
N ALA A 105 -5.92 21.21 -9.47
CA ALA A 105 -5.15 21.32 -8.23
C ALA A 105 -5.10 20.01 -7.44
N VAL A 106 -6.22 19.26 -7.36
CA VAL A 106 -6.27 17.94 -6.71
C VAL A 106 -5.30 16.98 -7.38
N PHE A 107 -5.36 16.85 -8.71
CA PHE A 107 -4.50 15.93 -9.45
C PHE A 107 -3.02 16.33 -9.38
N PHE A 108 -2.73 17.62 -9.46
CA PHE A 108 -1.37 18.14 -9.37
C PHE A 108 -0.68 17.79 -8.04
N VAL A 109 -1.44 17.76 -6.94
CA VAL A 109 -0.92 17.35 -5.62
C VAL A 109 -0.93 15.83 -5.46
N ALA A 110 -1.97 15.14 -5.91
CA ALA A 110 -2.13 13.70 -5.68
C ALA A 110 -1.12 12.85 -6.47
N ILE A 111 -0.86 13.19 -7.74
CA ILE A 111 0.01 12.38 -8.62
C ILE A 111 1.45 12.26 -8.07
N PRO A 112 2.13 13.36 -7.67
CA PRO A 112 3.47 13.26 -7.10
C PRO A 112 3.50 12.48 -5.78
N VAL A 113 2.50 12.66 -4.91
CA VAL A 113 2.43 11.95 -3.62
C VAL A 113 2.32 10.45 -3.84
N ILE A 114 1.43 10.00 -4.72
CA ILE A 114 1.29 8.58 -5.07
C ILE A 114 2.60 8.05 -5.68
N GLY A 115 3.25 8.82 -6.55
CA GLY A 115 4.53 8.47 -7.15
C GLY A 115 5.64 8.26 -6.11
N ILE A 116 5.77 9.17 -5.14
CA ILE A 116 6.77 9.06 -4.06
C ILE A 116 6.48 7.84 -3.18
N LEU A 117 5.22 7.63 -2.79
CA LEU A 117 4.82 6.47 -1.98
C LEU A 117 5.12 5.15 -2.71
N ALA A 118 4.80 5.07 -4.00
CA ALA A 118 5.10 3.90 -4.82
C ALA A 118 6.61 3.65 -4.96
N ALA A 119 7.41 4.71 -5.16
CA ALA A 119 8.86 4.60 -5.30
C ALA A 119 9.54 4.01 -4.04
N VAL A 120 9.01 4.29 -2.84
CA VAL A 120 9.51 3.71 -1.59
C VAL A 120 8.95 2.30 -1.34
N ALA A 121 7.67 2.09 -1.62
CA ALA A 121 6.98 0.83 -1.29
C ALA A 121 7.35 -0.35 -2.22
N ILE A 122 7.50 -0.09 -3.53
CA ILE A 122 7.80 -1.14 -4.53
C ILE A 122 9.10 -1.89 -4.23
N PRO A 123 10.26 -1.24 -4.04
CA PRO A 123 11.51 -1.98 -3.79
C PRO A 123 11.47 -2.76 -2.48
N ALA A 124 10.85 -2.21 -1.44
CA ALA A 124 10.66 -2.91 -0.18
C ALA A 124 9.82 -4.19 -0.37
N TYR A 125 8.68 -4.09 -1.06
CA TYR A 125 7.81 -5.24 -1.32
C TYR A 125 8.53 -6.34 -2.12
N GLN A 126 9.31 -5.97 -3.13
CA GLN A 126 10.12 -6.92 -3.91
C GLN A 126 11.08 -7.70 -3.00
N ASP A 127 11.81 -7.03 -2.11
CA ASP A 127 12.73 -7.68 -1.17
C ASP A 127 12.02 -8.67 -0.24
N TYR A 128 10.85 -8.31 0.29
CA TYR A 128 10.07 -9.18 1.18
C TYR A 128 9.59 -10.44 0.44
N THR A 129 9.11 -10.30 -0.79
CA THR A 129 8.64 -11.46 -1.56
C THR A 129 9.78 -12.40 -1.94
N VAL A 130 10.98 -11.88 -2.22
CA VAL A 130 12.18 -12.71 -2.46
C VAL A 130 12.53 -13.53 -1.21
N LYS A 131 12.59 -12.89 -0.03
CA LYS A 131 12.84 -13.59 1.24
C LYS A 131 11.79 -14.65 1.54
N ALA A 132 10.52 -14.33 1.33
CA ALA A 132 9.42 -15.27 1.55
C ALA A 132 9.50 -16.50 0.62
N LYS A 133 9.88 -16.32 -0.65
CA LYS A 133 10.08 -17.44 -1.58
C LYS A 133 11.28 -18.30 -1.18
N LEU A 134 12.37 -17.69 -0.71
CA LEU A 134 13.54 -18.41 -0.21
C LEU A 134 13.25 -19.23 1.05
N MET A 135 12.30 -18.83 1.90
CA MET A 135 11.89 -19.67 3.03
C MET A 135 11.34 -21.03 2.57
N GLY A 136 10.68 -21.09 1.42
CA GLY A 136 10.24 -22.37 0.83
C GLY A 136 11.41 -23.25 0.40
N VAL A 137 12.41 -22.66 -0.26
CA VAL A 137 13.64 -23.37 -0.65
C VAL A 137 14.41 -23.85 0.58
N ASP A 138 14.48 -23.02 1.61
CA ASP A 138 15.17 -23.31 2.85
C ASP A 138 14.50 -24.43 3.68
N MET A 139 13.17 -24.56 3.59
CA MET A 139 12.46 -25.73 4.14
C MET A 139 12.83 -27.01 3.40
N ASP A 140 12.91 -26.97 2.07
CA ASP A 140 13.34 -28.12 1.27
C ASP A 140 14.79 -28.51 1.55
N ALA A 141 15.66 -27.51 1.69
CA ALA A 141 17.04 -27.73 2.02
C ALA A 141 17.22 -28.40 3.39
N GLN A 142 16.42 -28.05 4.39
CA GLN A 142 16.44 -28.74 5.68
C GLN A 142 16.09 -30.23 5.58
N VAL A 143 15.13 -30.59 4.72
CA VAL A 143 14.77 -31.99 4.51
C VAL A 143 15.95 -32.74 3.88
N ALA A 144 16.62 -32.14 2.89
CA ALA A 144 17.80 -32.72 2.25
C ALA A 144 18.98 -32.87 3.22
N THR A 145 19.34 -31.81 3.95
CA THR A 145 20.48 -31.83 4.89
C THR A 145 20.25 -32.84 6.01
N GLN A 146 19.02 -32.95 6.52
CA GLN A 146 18.67 -33.95 7.53
C GLN A 146 18.80 -35.38 6.99
N ALA A 147 18.32 -35.65 5.78
CA ALA A 147 18.43 -36.97 5.15
C ALA A 147 19.89 -37.38 4.91
N VAL A 148 20.70 -36.46 4.39
CA VAL A 148 22.14 -36.68 4.15
C VAL A 148 22.88 -36.93 5.47
N SER A 149 22.57 -36.16 6.52
CA SER A 149 23.18 -36.33 7.85
C SER A 149 22.85 -37.68 8.48
N GLN A 150 21.60 -38.15 8.33
CA GLN A 150 21.17 -39.45 8.81
C GLN A 150 21.85 -40.59 8.05
N TYR A 151 21.97 -40.46 6.73
CA TYR A 151 22.67 -41.46 5.91
C TYR A 151 24.16 -41.53 6.26
N TYR A 152 24.82 -40.38 6.40
CA TYR A 152 26.23 -40.31 6.75
C TYR A 152 26.50 -40.93 8.13
N THR A 153 25.66 -40.64 9.13
CA THR A 153 25.80 -41.23 10.48
C THR A 153 25.67 -42.76 10.47
N ARG A 154 24.89 -43.33 9.55
CA ARG A 154 24.67 -44.78 9.47
C ARG A 154 25.76 -45.51 8.68
N THR A 155 26.20 -44.92 7.56
CA THR A 155 27.06 -45.61 6.57
C THR A 155 28.51 -45.10 6.61
N ASN A 156 28.79 -43.97 7.28
CA ASN A 156 30.06 -43.23 7.21
C ASN A 156 30.50 -42.89 5.78
N GLN A 157 29.56 -42.83 4.84
CA GLN A 157 29.79 -42.52 3.42
C GLN A 157 28.78 -41.46 2.98
N LEU A 158 29.19 -40.62 2.03
CA LEU A 158 28.30 -39.66 1.39
C LEU A 158 27.37 -40.37 0.40
N PRO A 159 26.09 -39.99 0.33
CA PRO A 159 25.18 -40.52 -0.67
C PRO A 159 25.60 -40.04 -2.07
N ALA A 160 25.41 -40.89 -3.08
CA ALA A 160 25.73 -40.53 -4.47
C ALA A 160 24.83 -39.40 -5.00
N ASP A 161 23.56 -39.41 -4.58
CA ASP A 161 22.50 -38.53 -5.02
C ASP A 161 21.38 -38.46 -3.96
N LEU A 162 20.53 -37.43 -4.02
CA LEU A 162 19.38 -37.30 -3.10
C LEU A 162 18.24 -38.29 -3.41
N ALA A 163 18.11 -38.78 -4.65
CA ALA A 163 17.04 -39.70 -5.02
C ALA A 163 17.24 -41.08 -4.37
N SER A 164 18.49 -41.53 -4.16
CA SER A 164 18.77 -42.73 -3.35
C SER A 164 18.29 -42.64 -1.90
N LEU A 165 18.08 -41.43 -1.37
CA LEU A 165 17.53 -41.18 -0.03
C LEU A 165 16.00 -41.04 -0.03
N GLY A 166 15.34 -41.16 -1.18
CA GLY A 166 13.90 -40.89 -1.33
C GLY A 166 13.54 -39.41 -1.26
N VAL A 167 14.52 -38.52 -1.44
CA VAL A 167 14.32 -37.06 -1.41
C VAL A 167 14.30 -36.53 -2.84
N GLU A 168 13.10 -36.29 -3.36
CA GLU A 168 12.92 -35.70 -4.69
C GLU A 168 12.78 -34.18 -4.60
N LEU A 169 13.90 -33.47 -4.84
CA LEU A 169 13.97 -32.01 -4.88
C LEU A 169 14.47 -31.56 -6.26
N GLY A 170 13.76 -30.63 -6.90
CA GLY A 170 14.08 -30.10 -8.22
C GLY A 170 12.93 -30.27 -9.21
N ALA A 171 12.73 -31.47 -9.74
CA ALA A 171 11.72 -31.75 -10.76
C ALA A 171 10.30 -31.44 -10.26
N GLY A 172 9.71 -30.33 -10.74
CA GLY A 172 8.35 -29.90 -10.40
C GLY A 172 8.25 -28.88 -9.26
N ARG A 173 9.36 -28.47 -8.63
CA ARG A 173 9.34 -27.42 -7.59
C ARG A 173 9.41 -26.03 -8.22
N LYS A 174 8.55 -25.13 -7.77
CA LYS A 174 8.42 -23.76 -8.33
C LYS A 174 9.68 -22.91 -8.19
N TYR A 175 10.52 -23.17 -7.18
CA TYR A 175 11.64 -22.30 -6.81
C TYR A 175 13.03 -22.97 -6.85
N ILE A 176 13.10 -24.27 -7.17
CA ILE A 176 14.35 -25.06 -7.22
C ILE A 176 14.40 -25.75 -8.57
N GLU A 177 15.48 -25.57 -9.32
CA GLU A 177 15.71 -26.16 -10.64
C GLU A 177 16.29 -27.56 -10.50
N SER A 178 17.38 -27.66 -9.75
CA SER A 178 18.07 -28.91 -9.45
C SER A 178 18.77 -28.79 -8.10
N VAL A 179 19.06 -29.95 -7.52
CA VAL A 179 19.88 -30.06 -6.32
C VAL A 179 20.97 -31.08 -6.58
N THR A 180 22.23 -30.69 -6.38
CA THR A 180 23.40 -31.55 -6.57
C THR A 180 24.18 -31.67 -5.27
N ILE A 181 24.93 -32.78 -5.13
CA ILE A 181 25.79 -33.03 -3.98
C ILE A 181 27.24 -33.03 -4.46
N ASP A 182 28.09 -32.19 -3.88
CA ASP A 182 29.54 -32.28 -4.05
C ASP A 182 30.08 -33.46 -3.24
N GLN A 183 30.54 -34.51 -3.93
CA GLN A 183 31.06 -35.73 -3.31
C GLN A 183 32.39 -35.51 -2.57
N GLN A 184 33.10 -34.40 -2.80
CA GLN A 184 34.38 -34.12 -2.13
C GLN A 184 34.18 -33.50 -0.74
N HIS A 185 33.22 -32.58 -0.62
CA HIS A 185 33.00 -31.80 0.60
C HIS A 185 31.65 -32.07 1.27
N GLY A 186 30.77 -32.87 0.66
CA GLY A 186 29.41 -33.12 1.14
C GLY A 186 28.49 -31.89 1.07
N THR A 187 28.86 -30.88 0.28
CA THR A 187 28.09 -29.64 0.13
C THR A 187 26.89 -29.87 -0.77
N LEU A 188 25.72 -29.39 -0.36
CA LEU A 188 24.51 -29.42 -1.19
C LEU A 188 24.40 -28.10 -1.95
N ASP A 189 24.28 -28.18 -3.26
CA ASP A 189 24.09 -27.03 -4.14
C ASP A 189 22.65 -27.00 -4.67
N PHE A 190 21.93 -25.92 -4.32
CA PHE A 190 20.57 -25.66 -4.77
C PHE A 190 20.57 -24.59 -5.87
N ALA A 191 20.25 -25.00 -7.10
CA ALA A 191 20.03 -24.08 -8.20
C ALA A 191 18.65 -23.45 -8.10
N ILE A 192 18.58 -22.12 -7.96
CA ILE A 192 17.33 -21.39 -7.76
C ILE A 192 16.65 -21.05 -9.09
N GLN A 193 15.36 -21.36 -9.19
CA GLN A 193 14.48 -20.91 -10.27
C GLN A 193 13.26 -20.16 -9.74
N GLY A 194 12.44 -19.60 -10.64
CA GLY A 194 11.16 -18.97 -10.27
C GLY A 194 11.25 -17.69 -9.42
N ILE A 195 12.46 -17.25 -9.06
CA ILE A 195 12.74 -15.98 -8.39
C ILE A 195 13.57 -15.12 -9.36
N PRO A 196 12.99 -14.11 -10.02
CA PRO A 196 13.66 -13.36 -11.09
C PRO A 196 15.03 -12.80 -10.70
N SER A 197 15.16 -12.24 -9.50
CA SER A 197 16.41 -11.62 -9.01
C SER A 197 17.50 -12.63 -8.64
N LEU A 198 17.18 -13.93 -8.53
CA LEU A 198 18.08 -14.99 -8.09
C LEU A 198 18.11 -16.18 -9.06
N LYS A 199 17.54 -16.04 -10.25
CA LYS A 199 17.46 -17.13 -11.23
C LYS A 199 18.87 -17.56 -11.65
N GLY A 200 19.15 -18.86 -11.58
CA GLY A 200 20.45 -19.43 -11.92
C GLY A 200 21.54 -19.17 -10.88
N LYS A 201 21.19 -18.59 -9.72
CA LYS A 201 22.12 -18.51 -8.59
C LYS A 201 22.07 -19.80 -7.78
N HIS A 202 23.22 -20.12 -7.20
CA HIS A 202 23.45 -21.32 -6.42
C HIS A 202 23.47 -20.98 -4.93
N LEU A 203 22.63 -21.66 -4.15
CA LEU A 203 22.62 -21.58 -2.69
C LEU A 203 23.27 -22.84 -2.14
N LEU A 204 24.42 -22.68 -1.49
CA LEU A 204 25.25 -23.78 -1.00
C LEU A 204 24.94 -24.03 0.49
N TYR A 205 24.77 -25.29 0.85
CA TYR A 205 24.69 -25.76 2.23
C TYR A 205 25.93 -26.60 2.53
N VAL A 206 26.81 -26.07 3.38
CA VAL A 206 28.09 -26.68 3.73
C VAL A 206 27.97 -27.32 5.11
N PRO A 207 28.27 -28.63 5.24
CA PRO A 207 28.28 -29.29 6.54
C PRO A 207 29.52 -28.88 7.34
N HIS A 208 29.32 -28.64 8.63
CA HIS A 208 30.36 -28.39 9.61
C HIS A 208 30.24 -29.41 10.74
N LEU A 209 31.37 -29.86 11.28
CA LEU A 209 31.41 -30.75 12.42
C LEU A 209 31.71 -29.92 13.65
N ASP A 210 30.75 -29.88 14.58
CA ASP A 210 30.95 -29.22 15.87
C ASP A 210 31.91 -30.04 16.76
N ALA A 211 32.41 -29.44 17.85
CA ALA A 211 33.30 -30.09 18.82
C ALA A 211 32.71 -31.39 19.39
N ASP A 212 31.38 -31.47 19.47
CA ASP A 212 30.61 -32.63 19.92
C ASP A 212 30.41 -33.71 18.82
N LYS A 213 31.07 -33.58 17.66
CA LYS A 213 30.91 -34.44 16.47
C LYS A 213 29.50 -34.45 15.87
N ASN A 214 28.70 -33.43 16.18
CA ASN A 214 27.40 -33.21 15.55
C ASN A 214 27.57 -32.51 14.19
N ILE A 215 26.83 -32.95 13.18
CA ILE A 215 26.81 -32.32 11.86
C ILE A 215 25.88 -31.12 11.91
N THR A 216 26.43 -29.92 11.86
CA THR A 216 25.71 -28.66 11.72
C THR A 216 25.82 -28.18 10.27
N TRP A 217 24.81 -27.47 9.76
CA TRP A 217 24.81 -26.99 8.38
C TRP A 217 24.84 -25.47 8.35
N SER A 218 25.81 -24.93 7.63
CA SER A 218 25.87 -23.52 7.28
C SER A 218 25.34 -23.32 5.86
N CYS A 219 24.70 -22.18 5.60
CA CYS A 219 24.19 -21.88 4.26
C CYS A 219 24.69 -20.53 3.78
N GLY A 220 25.08 -20.47 2.51
CA GLY A 220 25.67 -19.29 1.91
C GLY A 220 26.05 -19.54 0.46
N GLY A 221 26.80 -18.62 -0.12
CA GLY A 221 27.32 -18.77 -1.48
C GLY A 221 27.99 -17.49 -1.92
N ASN A 222 29.16 -17.60 -2.55
CA ASN A 222 29.96 -16.43 -2.95
C ASN A 222 29.22 -15.51 -3.93
N GLU A 223 28.25 -16.03 -4.68
CA GLU A 223 27.46 -15.28 -5.65
C GLU A 223 26.04 -14.92 -5.15
N PHE A 224 25.70 -15.35 -3.93
CA PHE A 224 24.37 -15.20 -3.36
C PHE A 224 24.30 -13.95 -2.45
N PRO A 225 23.35 -13.02 -2.66
CA PRO A 225 23.29 -11.82 -1.84
C PRO A 225 22.89 -12.15 -0.38
N ILE A 226 23.78 -11.85 0.56
CA ILE A 226 23.59 -12.10 2.00
C ILE A 226 22.28 -11.47 2.52
N LYS A 227 21.85 -10.33 1.95
CA LYS A 227 20.60 -9.64 2.30
C LYS A 227 19.37 -10.54 2.25
N TYR A 228 19.35 -11.55 1.37
CA TYR A 228 18.20 -12.43 1.16
C TYR A 228 18.31 -13.77 1.90
N LEU A 229 19.47 -14.07 2.51
CA LEU A 229 19.66 -15.32 3.22
C LEU A 229 18.70 -15.42 4.43
N PRO A 230 18.13 -16.61 4.68
CA PRO A 230 17.40 -16.89 5.91
C PRO A 230 18.28 -16.59 7.14
N LYS A 231 17.65 -16.22 8.27
CA LYS A 231 18.40 -15.92 9.51
C LYS A 231 19.26 -17.09 10.00
N ARG A 232 18.84 -18.33 9.75
CA ARG A 232 19.62 -19.54 10.07
C ARG A 232 20.93 -19.61 9.29
N CYS A 233 20.96 -19.03 8.09
CA CYS A 233 22.11 -19.00 7.19
C CYS A 233 23.05 -17.84 7.47
N SER A 234 22.51 -16.71 7.96
CA SER A 234 23.28 -15.53 8.32
C SER A 234 23.92 -15.62 9.72
N ALA A 235 23.76 -16.74 10.42
CA ALA A 235 24.28 -16.97 11.76
C ALA A 235 25.50 -17.90 11.71
N ASN A 236 26.58 -17.44 11.08
CA ASN A 236 27.96 -17.83 11.39
C ASN A 236 28.96 -16.89 10.71
#